data_AF-A0A0M4GS87-F1
#
_entry.id   AF-A0A0M4GS87-F1
#
_cell.length_a   1.000
_cell.length_b   1.000
_cell.length_c   1.000
_cell.angle_alpha   90.00
_cell.angle_beta   90.00
_cell.angle_gamma   90.00
#
_symmetry.space_group_name_H-M   'P 1'
#
loop_
_entity.id
_entity.type
_entity.pdbx_description
1 polymer ?
#
loop_
_entity_poly.entity_id
_entity_poly.type
_entity_poly.pdbx_seq_one_letter_code
_entity_poly.pdbx_strand_id
1 'polypeptide(L)'
;MDNNGGKPFIQKAKDILECSVDGGVSVVSEIFLEGVVGAVVPGFTSFVLNYKQQRMEANLLRLFYELSLRIEEIERNYRALGERQKRTIKDFFAGLICDYVIDEQEADKIEYIANGFVNLTATENPEPTTIIIYLDILKNLRKIDLRLLFHKLHRPHFTHLELKEYLLKEGISEDIYHRTNEKLQRQGLLVSSLDEDYNKLVKTVNDLVDYVNALEDQRRRYLPRRSIGFHSKVWESDSLYISDLGNDFIQFFTNNK
;
A
#
# COMPACT_ATOMS: atom_id res chain seq x y z
N MET A 1 -3.59 -36.91 -29.50
CA MET A 1 -4.02 -35.56 -29.93
C MET A 1 -5.05 -35.12 -28.91
N ASP A 2 -4.59 -34.44 -27.85
CA ASP A 2 -5.51 -33.90 -26.84
C ASP A 2 -5.83 -32.45 -27.18
N ASN A 3 -7.13 -32.22 -27.34
CA ASN A 3 -7.74 -31.01 -27.85
C ASN A 3 -7.86 -29.99 -26.71
N ASN A 4 -6.77 -29.28 -26.40
CA ASN A 4 -6.76 -28.26 -25.35
C ASN A 4 -7.18 -26.89 -25.91
N GLY A 5 -8.40 -26.82 -26.44
CA GLY A 5 -9.02 -25.61 -26.99
C GLY A 5 -9.53 -24.65 -25.90
N GLY A 6 -8.64 -24.16 -25.03
CA GLY A 6 -8.98 -23.10 -24.08
C GLY A 6 -9.20 -21.76 -24.80
N LYS A 7 -10.20 -20.98 -24.36
CA LYS A 7 -10.43 -19.61 -24.86
C LYS A 7 -9.14 -18.77 -24.77
N PRO A 8 -8.80 -17.96 -25.79
CA PRO A 8 -7.68 -17.03 -25.71
C PRO A 8 -7.78 -16.10 -24.49
N PHE A 9 -6.66 -15.70 -23.90
CA PHE A 9 -6.64 -14.83 -22.72
C PHE A 9 -7.48 -13.56 -22.90
N ILE A 10 -7.37 -12.88 -24.06
CA ILE A 10 -8.16 -11.68 -24.36
C ILE A 10 -9.66 -11.97 -24.33
N GLN A 11 -10.10 -13.16 -24.78
CA GLN A 11 -11.51 -13.54 -24.71
C GLN A 11 -11.94 -13.77 -23.26
N LYS A 12 -11.11 -14.42 -22.43
CA LYS A 12 -11.41 -14.60 -21.00
C LYS A 12 -11.51 -13.25 -20.28
N ALA A 13 -10.62 -12.32 -20.57
CA ALA A 13 -10.62 -10.97 -20.00
C ALA A 13 -11.89 -10.20 -20.40
N LYS A 14 -12.26 -10.24 -21.69
CA LYS A 14 -13.52 -9.66 -22.18
C LYS A 14 -14.74 -10.25 -21.49
N ASP A 15 -14.83 -11.58 -21.41
CA ASP A 15 -15.96 -12.26 -20.78
C ASP A 15 -16.15 -11.79 -19.31
N ILE A 16 -15.07 -11.61 -18.53
CA ILE A 16 -15.14 -11.11 -17.15
C ILE A 16 -15.68 -9.67 -17.08
N LEU A 17 -15.18 -8.80 -17.97
CA LEU A 17 -15.50 -7.38 -17.93
C LEU A 17 -16.86 -7.04 -18.58
N GLU A 18 -17.30 -7.82 -19.57
CA GLU A 18 -18.59 -7.65 -20.26
C GLU A 18 -19.75 -8.27 -19.46
N CYS A 19 -19.55 -9.39 -18.75
CA CYS A 19 -20.59 -9.97 -17.88
C CYS A 19 -21.00 -9.06 -16.70
N SER A 20 -20.25 -7.99 -16.43
CA SER A 20 -20.47 -7.10 -15.29
C SER A 20 -21.30 -5.86 -15.62
N VAL A 21 -21.72 -5.67 -16.88
CA VAL A 21 -22.55 -4.53 -17.31
C VAL A 21 -23.70 -5.03 -18.19
N ASP A 22 -24.95 -4.71 -17.84
CA ASP A 22 -26.10 -4.98 -18.69
C ASP A 22 -26.03 -4.12 -19.98
N GLY A 23 -25.35 -4.62 -21.01
CA GLY A 23 -25.50 -4.16 -22.40
C GLY A 23 -24.48 -3.16 -22.96
N GLY A 24 -23.24 -3.07 -22.44
CA GLY A 24 -22.23 -2.17 -23.00
C GLY A 24 -20.77 -2.48 -22.60
N VAL A 25 -19.81 -1.80 -23.25
CA VAL A 25 -18.37 -1.87 -22.90
C VAL A 25 -18.14 -1.04 -21.63
N SER A 26 -17.65 -1.66 -20.56
CA SER A 26 -17.36 -0.97 -19.32
C SER A 26 -16.16 -0.02 -19.41
N VAL A 27 -16.09 0.99 -18.54
CA VAL A 27 -14.91 1.87 -18.45
C VAL A 27 -13.64 1.08 -18.13
N VAL A 28 -13.74 0.02 -17.31
CA VAL A 28 -12.59 -0.84 -16.99
C VAL A 28 -12.08 -1.55 -18.25
N SER A 29 -12.97 -2.02 -19.13
CA SER A 29 -12.60 -2.58 -20.42
C SER A 29 -11.86 -1.57 -21.29
N GLU A 30 -12.34 -0.33 -21.37
CA GLU A 30 -11.70 0.72 -22.16
C GLU A 30 -10.29 1.06 -21.64
N ILE A 31 -10.14 1.14 -20.32
CA ILE A 31 -8.86 1.46 -19.67
C ILE A 31 -7.86 0.32 -19.84
N PHE A 32 -8.26 -0.92 -19.55
CA PHE A 32 -7.33 -2.03 -19.41
C PHE A 32 -7.17 -2.87 -20.68
N LEU A 33 -8.22 -3.10 -21.49
CA LEU A 33 -8.06 -3.98 -22.66
C LEU A 33 -7.14 -3.37 -23.72
N GLU A 34 -7.12 -2.05 -23.88
CA GLU A 34 -6.18 -1.36 -24.76
C GLU A 34 -4.73 -1.49 -24.26
N GLY A 35 -4.50 -1.35 -22.95
CA GLY A 35 -3.16 -1.48 -22.34
C GLY A 35 -2.65 -2.94 -22.29
N VAL A 36 -3.54 -3.89 -22.05
CA VAL A 36 -3.21 -5.31 -21.86
C VAL A 36 -2.85 -6.01 -23.17
N VAL A 37 -3.37 -5.55 -24.31
CA VAL A 37 -2.94 -6.02 -25.64
C VAL A 37 -1.46 -5.73 -25.90
N GLY A 38 -0.90 -4.67 -25.27
CA GLY A 38 0.55 -4.38 -25.33
C GLY A 38 1.41 -5.21 -24.38
N ALA A 39 0.89 -5.56 -23.20
CA ALA A 39 1.60 -6.33 -22.18
C ALA A 39 1.69 -7.84 -22.52
N VAL A 40 0.70 -8.38 -23.25
CA VAL A 40 0.72 -9.75 -23.77
C VAL A 40 1.44 -9.78 -25.11
N VAL A 41 2.78 -9.73 -25.07
CA VAL A 41 3.65 -9.75 -26.25
C VAL A 41 3.43 -11.02 -27.09
N PRO A 42 3.08 -10.92 -28.40
CA PRO A 42 3.13 -12.07 -29.31
C PRO A 42 4.60 -12.46 -29.59
N GLY A 43 5.04 -13.68 -29.26
CA GLY A 43 6.36 -14.16 -29.70
C GLY A 43 7.15 -15.14 -28.82
N PHE A 44 6.65 -15.62 -27.67
CA PHE A 44 7.33 -16.67 -26.89
C PHE A 44 7.05 -18.07 -27.46
N THR A 45 7.59 -18.37 -28.64
CA THR A 45 7.40 -19.67 -29.32
C THR A 45 8.58 -20.63 -29.22
N SER A 46 9.53 -20.47 -28.29
CA SER A 46 10.55 -21.53 -28.11
C SER A 46 11.17 -21.62 -26.71
N PHE A 47 10.70 -22.64 -25.99
CA PHE A 47 11.47 -23.51 -25.09
C PHE A 47 11.90 -23.06 -23.67
N VAL A 48 11.30 -22.03 -23.08
CA VAL A 48 11.20 -21.89 -21.60
C VAL A 48 9.95 -21.05 -21.32
N LEU A 49 8.90 -21.54 -20.64
CA LEU A 49 7.86 -20.75 -19.89
C LEU A 49 6.49 -21.49 -19.77
N ASN A 50 6.27 -22.28 -18.72
CA ASN A 50 4.90 -22.65 -18.32
C ASN A 50 4.46 -21.91 -17.04
N TYR A 51 5.34 -21.71 -16.06
CA TYR A 51 4.92 -21.14 -14.77
C TYR A 51 4.70 -19.62 -14.77
N LYS A 52 5.67 -18.82 -15.24
CA LYS A 52 5.54 -17.35 -15.18
C LYS A 52 4.43 -16.83 -16.10
N GLN A 53 4.26 -17.42 -17.28
CA GLN A 53 3.18 -17.04 -18.19
C GLN A 53 1.81 -17.39 -17.61
N GLN A 54 1.64 -18.60 -17.07
CA GLN A 54 0.38 -18.98 -16.41
C GLN A 54 0.08 -18.09 -15.20
N ARG A 55 1.10 -17.73 -14.40
CA ARG A 55 0.93 -16.81 -13.28
C ARG A 55 0.54 -15.41 -13.75
N MET A 56 1.20 -14.89 -14.77
CA MET A 56 0.87 -13.59 -15.37
C MET A 56 -0.60 -13.54 -15.82
N GLU A 57 -1.03 -14.54 -16.60
CA GLU A 57 -2.42 -14.64 -17.06
C GLU A 57 -3.39 -14.76 -15.89
N ALA A 58 -3.10 -15.62 -14.92
CA ALA A 58 -3.93 -15.79 -13.73
C ALA A 58 -4.04 -14.49 -12.92
N ASN A 59 -2.92 -13.77 -12.76
CA ASN A 59 -2.88 -12.52 -12.03
C ASN A 59 -3.70 -11.42 -12.72
N LEU A 60 -3.56 -11.26 -14.04
CA LEU A 60 -4.33 -10.29 -14.81
C LEU A 60 -5.83 -10.63 -14.81
N LEU A 61 -6.20 -11.90 -14.96
CA LEU A 61 -7.61 -12.32 -14.85
C LEU A 61 -8.16 -12.04 -13.45
N ARG A 62 -7.36 -12.25 -12.40
CA ARG A 62 -7.73 -11.91 -11.03
C ARG A 62 -7.92 -10.41 -10.86
N LEU A 63 -7.05 -9.58 -11.43
CA LEU A 63 -7.20 -8.13 -11.43
C LEU A 63 -8.52 -7.73 -12.09
N PHE A 64 -8.80 -8.21 -13.30
CA PHE A 64 -10.05 -7.86 -14.01
C PHE A 64 -11.28 -8.29 -13.24
N TYR A 65 -11.25 -9.47 -12.61
CA TYR A 65 -12.33 -9.91 -11.75
C TYR A 65 -12.53 -8.96 -10.55
N GLU A 66 -11.46 -8.59 -9.85
CA GLU A 66 -11.55 -7.68 -8.71
C GLU A 66 -12.03 -6.26 -9.09
N LEU A 67 -11.63 -5.77 -10.27
CA LEU A 67 -12.11 -4.50 -10.81
C LEU A 67 -13.57 -4.59 -11.25
N SER A 68 -14.00 -5.73 -11.80
CA SER A 68 -15.37 -5.91 -12.26
C SER A 68 -16.37 -5.94 -11.11
N LEU A 69 -15.96 -6.43 -9.93
CA LEU A 69 -16.75 -6.34 -8.70
C LEU A 69 -16.99 -4.90 -8.23
N ARG A 70 -16.18 -3.94 -8.68
CA ARG A 70 -16.20 -2.53 -8.25
C ARG A 70 -16.46 -1.57 -9.42
N ILE A 71 -17.01 -2.10 -10.51
CA ILE A 71 -17.11 -1.39 -11.78
C ILE A 71 -17.96 -0.13 -11.69
N GLU A 72 -19.07 -0.18 -10.96
CA GLU A 72 -19.95 0.98 -10.76
C GLU A 72 -19.24 2.13 -10.04
N GLU A 73 -18.41 1.81 -9.05
CA GLU A 73 -17.63 2.81 -8.31
C GLU A 73 -16.59 3.46 -9.22
N ILE A 74 -15.85 2.63 -9.97
CA ILE A 74 -14.86 3.10 -10.94
C ILE A 74 -15.52 3.99 -11.99
N GLU A 75 -16.67 3.61 -12.53
CA GLU A 75 -17.37 4.39 -13.54
C GLU A 75 -17.85 5.75 -13.01
N ARG A 76 -18.42 5.78 -11.81
CA ARG A 76 -18.84 7.03 -11.16
C ARG A 76 -17.65 7.97 -10.96
N ASN A 77 -16.56 7.46 -10.39
CA ASN A 77 -15.35 8.23 -10.13
C ASN A 77 -14.75 8.74 -11.43
N TYR A 78 -14.54 7.86 -12.42
CA TYR A 78 -13.92 8.20 -13.70
C TYR A 78 -14.72 9.22 -14.51
N ARG A 79 -16.06 9.17 -14.48
CA ARG A 79 -16.91 10.16 -15.17
C ARG A 79 -16.82 11.55 -14.56
N ALA A 80 -16.52 11.66 -13.26
CA ALA A 80 -16.35 12.93 -12.57
C ALA A 80 -15.00 13.61 -12.86
N LEU A 81 -14.01 12.87 -13.39
CA LEU A 81 -12.68 13.39 -13.68
C LEU A 81 -12.65 14.29 -14.93
N GLY A 82 -11.71 15.22 -14.93
CA GLY A 82 -11.39 16.00 -16.13
C GLY A 82 -10.66 15.15 -17.19
N GLU A 83 -10.74 15.55 -18.47
CA GLU A 83 -10.16 14.80 -19.59
C GLU A 83 -8.65 14.54 -19.46
N ARG A 84 -7.90 15.47 -18.86
CA ARG A 84 -6.47 15.28 -18.60
C ARG A 84 -6.23 14.13 -17.60
N GLN A 85 -7.00 14.09 -16.52
CA GLN A 85 -6.86 13.06 -15.48
C GLN A 85 -7.29 11.69 -16.01
N LYS A 86 -8.39 11.61 -16.78
CA LYS A 86 -8.82 10.38 -17.45
C LYS A 86 -7.71 9.77 -18.30
N ARG A 87 -7.02 10.60 -19.12
CA ARG A 87 -5.85 10.15 -19.89
C ARG A 87 -4.71 9.69 -19.00
N THR A 88 -4.40 10.39 -17.90
CA THR A 88 -3.37 9.93 -16.97
C THR A 88 -3.70 8.56 -16.37
N ILE A 89 -4.96 8.32 -16.02
CA ILE A 89 -5.41 7.01 -15.53
C ILE A 89 -5.26 5.94 -16.62
N LYS A 90 -5.78 6.20 -17.83
CA LYS A 90 -5.78 5.26 -18.95
C LYS A 90 -4.37 4.95 -19.47
N ASP A 91 -3.58 6.00 -19.73
CA ASP A 91 -2.32 5.87 -20.47
C ASP A 91 -1.12 5.57 -19.56
N PHE A 92 -1.18 5.96 -18.28
CA PHE A 92 -0.07 5.78 -17.33
C PHE A 92 -0.41 4.80 -16.21
N PHE A 93 -1.42 5.10 -15.38
CA PHE A 93 -1.67 4.29 -14.19
C PHE A 93 -2.19 2.88 -14.49
N ALA A 94 -2.97 2.69 -15.54
CA ALA A 94 -3.43 1.35 -15.93
C ALA A 94 -2.25 0.45 -16.31
N GLY A 95 -1.31 0.96 -17.11
CA GLY A 95 -0.08 0.26 -17.47
C GLY A 95 0.79 -0.04 -16.24
N LEU A 96 1.00 0.96 -15.40
CA LEU A 96 1.74 0.81 -14.13
C LEU A 96 1.14 -0.31 -13.27
N ILE A 97 -0.18 -0.30 -13.05
CA ILE A 97 -0.86 -1.34 -12.27
C ILE A 97 -0.67 -2.72 -12.89
N CYS A 98 -0.76 -2.84 -14.22
CA CYS A 98 -0.50 -4.11 -14.91
C CYS A 98 0.93 -4.60 -14.64
N ASP A 99 1.94 -3.74 -14.70
CA ASP A 99 3.33 -4.11 -14.46
C ASP A 99 3.52 -4.73 -13.06
N TYR A 100 2.93 -4.13 -12.02
CA TYR A 100 3.00 -4.69 -10.66
C TYR A 100 2.22 -6.02 -10.54
N VAL A 101 1.08 -6.16 -11.22
CA VAL A 101 0.27 -7.38 -11.19
C VAL A 101 0.94 -8.55 -11.90
N ILE A 102 1.58 -8.30 -13.04
CA ILE A 102 2.27 -9.33 -13.84
C ILE A 102 3.40 -10.00 -13.04
N ASP A 103 4.14 -9.21 -12.27
CA ASP A 103 5.27 -9.68 -11.48
C ASP A 103 4.89 -10.19 -10.08
N GLU A 104 3.65 -10.00 -9.64
CA GLU A 104 3.21 -10.38 -8.30
C GLU A 104 3.27 -11.90 -8.08
N GLN A 105 3.85 -12.28 -6.94
CA GLN A 105 4.03 -13.67 -6.53
C GLN A 105 2.90 -14.17 -5.63
N GLU A 106 2.27 -13.29 -4.86
CA GLU A 106 1.16 -13.60 -3.96
C GLU A 106 -0.15 -13.08 -4.55
N ALA A 107 -0.91 -13.96 -5.22
CA ALA A 107 -2.15 -13.60 -5.92
C ALA A 107 -3.18 -12.87 -5.05
N ASP A 108 -3.20 -13.13 -3.74
CA ASP A 108 -4.07 -12.44 -2.79
C ASP A 108 -3.80 -10.92 -2.74
N LYS A 109 -2.58 -10.47 -3.06
CA LYS A 109 -2.26 -9.04 -3.08
C LYS A 109 -2.89 -8.28 -4.25
N ILE A 110 -3.36 -8.99 -5.27
CA ILE A 110 -4.00 -8.39 -6.44
C ILE A 110 -5.31 -7.69 -6.05
N GLU A 111 -6.01 -8.19 -5.02
CA GLU A 111 -7.18 -7.52 -4.46
C GLU A 111 -6.81 -6.14 -3.89
N TYR A 112 -5.69 -6.03 -3.16
CA TYR A 112 -5.20 -4.74 -2.67
C TYR A 112 -4.82 -3.82 -3.83
N ILE A 113 -4.12 -4.34 -4.84
CA ILE A 113 -3.76 -3.54 -6.03
C ILE A 113 -5.03 -3.03 -6.74
N ALA A 114 -6.07 -3.84 -6.86
CA ALA A 114 -7.36 -3.44 -7.42
C ALA A 114 -8.03 -2.34 -6.58
N ASN A 115 -8.05 -2.46 -5.25
CA ASN A 115 -8.53 -1.39 -4.36
C ASN A 115 -7.73 -0.08 -4.55
N GLY A 116 -6.41 -0.19 -4.68
CA GLY A 116 -5.54 0.95 -4.98
C GLY A 116 -5.94 1.65 -6.27
N PHE A 117 -6.28 0.90 -7.33
CA PHE A 117 -6.79 1.48 -8.56
C PHE A 117 -8.17 2.15 -8.38
N VAL A 118 -9.08 1.56 -7.61
CA VAL A 118 -10.37 2.19 -7.30
C VAL A 118 -10.16 3.52 -6.57
N ASN A 119 -9.33 3.53 -5.53
CA ASN A 119 -8.99 4.75 -4.79
C ASN A 119 -8.25 5.78 -5.64
N LEU A 120 -7.41 5.34 -6.57
CA LEU A 120 -6.77 6.21 -7.56
C LEU A 120 -7.81 6.93 -8.43
N THR A 121 -8.85 6.24 -8.89
CA THR A 121 -9.93 6.87 -9.67
C THR A 121 -10.74 7.87 -8.85
N ALA A 122 -10.83 7.70 -7.53
CA ALA A 122 -11.50 8.61 -6.61
C ALA A 122 -10.64 9.83 -6.21
N THR A 123 -9.32 9.77 -6.46
CA THR A 123 -8.38 10.80 -6.01
C THR A 123 -8.28 11.92 -7.04
N GLU A 124 -8.45 13.16 -6.59
CA GLU A 124 -8.24 14.32 -7.44
C GLU A 124 -6.74 14.59 -7.63
N ASN A 125 -6.26 14.59 -8.87
CA ASN A 125 -4.85 14.80 -9.22
C ASN A 125 -3.87 13.87 -8.46
N PRO A 126 -3.95 12.53 -8.63
CA PRO A 126 -3.03 11.61 -7.98
C PRO A 126 -1.58 11.91 -8.40
N GLU A 127 -0.70 12.06 -7.40
CA GLU A 127 0.71 12.34 -7.62
C GLU A 127 1.45 11.02 -7.96
N PRO A 128 2.03 10.87 -9.16
CA PRO A 128 2.59 9.61 -9.62
C PRO A 128 3.65 9.01 -8.70
N THR A 129 4.52 9.83 -8.12
CA THR A 129 5.62 9.36 -7.26
C THR A 129 5.08 8.67 -6.01
N THR A 130 4.05 9.25 -5.39
CA THR A 130 3.37 8.72 -4.20
C THR A 130 2.74 7.37 -4.49
N ILE A 131 2.06 7.23 -5.64
CA ILE A 131 1.44 5.97 -6.06
C ILE A 131 2.52 4.89 -6.33
N ILE A 132 3.63 5.25 -6.98
CA ILE A 132 4.75 4.33 -7.20
C ILE A 132 5.34 3.89 -5.86
N ILE A 133 5.56 4.80 -4.91
CA ILE A 133 6.03 4.47 -3.56
C ILE A 133 5.10 3.46 -2.89
N TYR A 134 3.78 3.68 -2.96
CA TYR A 134 2.80 2.76 -2.40
C TYR A 134 2.87 1.37 -3.05
N LEU A 135 2.95 1.30 -4.38
CA LEU A 135 3.06 0.03 -5.10
C LEU A 135 4.39 -0.69 -4.80
N ASP A 136 5.50 0.04 -4.68
CA ASP A 136 6.80 -0.51 -4.30
C ASP A 136 6.81 -1.07 -2.87
N ILE A 137 6.20 -0.35 -1.92
CA ILE A 137 6.00 -0.85 -0.57
C ILE A 137 5.18 -2.14 -0.61
N LEU A 138 4.01 -2.14 -1.29
CA LEU A 138 3.13 -3.31 -1.38
C LEU A 138 3.82 -4.52 -2.03
N LYS A 139 4.61 -4.29 -3.08
CA LYS A 139 5.44 -5.31 -3.74
C LYS A 139 6.45 -5.94 -2.76
N ASN A 140 7.07 -5.11 -1.93
CA ASN A 140 8.05 -5.55 -0.94
C ASN A 140 7.43 -6.26 0.27
N LEU A 141 6.16 -6.00 0.59
CA LEU A 141 5.45 -6.66 1.68
C LEU A 141 4.92 -8.05 1.30
N ARG A 142 4.97 -8.97 2.25
CA ARG A 142 4.32 -10.28 2.20
C ARG A 142 2.94 -10.21 2.83
N LYS A 143 2.08 -11.21 2.58
CA LYS A 143 0.75 -11.29 3.21
C LYS A 143 0.81 -11.24 4.74
N ILE A 144 1.84 -11.82 5.34
CA ILE A 144 2.06 -11.80 6.79
C ILE A 144 2.34 -10.38 7.31
N ASP A 145 3.10 -9.59 6.53
CA ASP A 145 3.44 -8.22 6.89
C ASP A 145 2.18 -7.33 6.87
N LEU A 146 1.37 -7.46 5.81
CA LEU A 146 0.09 -6.75 5.68
C LEU A 146 -0.88 -7.13 6.81
N ARG A 147 -0.96 -8.42 7.15
CA ARG A 147 -1.82 -8.89 8.25
C ARG A 147 -1.42 -8.25 9.58
N LEU A 148 -0.13 -8.25 9.89
CA LEU A 148 0.38 -7.64 11.13
C LEU A 148 0.19 -6.12 11.14
N LEU A 149 0.37 -5.46 9.99
CA LEU A 149 0.14 -4.02 9.84
C LEU A 149 -1.35 -3.66 10.07
N PHE A 150 -2.28 -4.31 9.37
CA PHE A 150 -3.72 -4.06 9.54
C PHE A 150 -4.20 -4.42 10.95
N HIS A 151 -3.64 -5.47 11.54
CA HIS A 151 -3.95 -5.83 12.92
C HIS A 151 -3.56 -4.72 13.91
N LYS A 152 -2.38 -4.12 13.74
CA LYS A 152 -1.94 -2.96 14.55
C LYS A 152 -2.86 -1.75 14.40
N LEU A 153 -3.42 -1.52 13.21
CA LEU A 153 -4.37 -0.42 12.96
C LEU A 153 -5.65 -0.58 13.77
N HIS A 154 -6.22 -1.80 13.77
CA HIS A 154 -7.48 -2.07 14.45
C HIS A 154 -7.34 -2.22 15.98
N ARG A 155 -6.12 -2.46 16.47
CA ARG A 155 -5.84 -2.72 17.89
C ARG A 155 -4.54 -2.02 18.32
N PRO A 156 -4.55 -0.68 18.48
CA PRO A 156 -3.35 0.08 18.80
C PRO A 156 -2.82 -0.14 20.24
N HIS A 157 -3.65 -0.62 21.15
CA HIS A 157 -3.30 -0.83 22.57
C HIS A 157 -3.26 -2.32 22.93
N PHE A 158 -2.28 -3.03 22.40
CA PHE A 158 -2.09 -4.44 22.71
C PHE A 158 -1.49 -4.63 24.11
N THR A 159 -2.10 -5.50 24.91
CA THR A 159 -1.37 -6.09 26.03
C THR A 159 -0.43 -7.19 25.52
N HIS A 160 0.68 -7.42 26.23
CA HIS A 160 1.64 -8.47 25.87
C HIS A 160 0.99 -9.87 25.81
N LEU A 161 -0.02 -10.13 26.66
CA LEU A 161 -0.73 -11.40 26.70
C LEU A 161 -1.58 -11.63 25.45
N GLU A 162 -2.39 -10.64 25.07
CA GLU A 162 -3.20 -10.71 23.84
C GLU A 162 -2.31 -10.94 22.62
N LEU A 163 -1.14 -10.28 22.56
CA LEU A 163 -0.24 -10.39 21.40
C LEU A 163 0.25 -11.82 21.27
N LYS A 164 0.68 -12.41 22.39
CA LYS A 164 1.16 -13.78 22.44
C LYS A 164 0.07 -14.78 22.03
N GLU A 165 -1.17 -14.57 22.48
CA GLU A 165 -2.32 -15.40 22.08
C GLU A 165 -2.62 -15.28 20.58
N TYR A 166 -2.60 -14.06 20.04
CA TYR A 166 -2.79 -13.81 18.61
C TYR A 166 -1.70 -14.48 17.77
N LEU A 167 -0.44 -14.30 18.13
CA LEU A 167 0.70 -14.91 17.42
C LEU A 167 0.61 -16.44 17.45
N LEU A 168 0.25 -17.02 18.59
CA LEU A 168 0.05 -18.47 18.72
C LEU A 168 -1.11 -18.97 17.83
N LYS A 169 -2.24 -18.26 17.83
CA LYS A 169 -3.41 -18.61 17.02
C LYS A 169 -3.13 -18.57 15.52
N GLU A 170 -2.35 -17.59 15.08
CA GLU A 170 -2.00 -17.40 13.67
C GLU A 170 -0.79 -18.24 13.23
N GLY A 171 -0.17 -18.99 14.15
CA GLY A 171 1.03 -19.79 13.87
C GLY A 171 2.27 -18.93 13.56
N ILE A 172 2.34 -17.72 14.10
CA ILE A 172 3.42 -16.76 13.88
C ILE A 172 4.42 -16.88 15.02
N SER A 173 5.65 -17.29 14.74
CA SER A 173 6.73 -17.27 15.72
C SER A 173 7.13 -15.84 16.10
N GLU A 174 7.60 -15.63 17.33
CA GLU A 174 8.14 -14.33 17.78
C GLU A 174 9.23 -13.79 16.84
N ASP A 175 10.12 -14.65 16.31
CA ASP A 175 11.15 -14.24 15.33
C ASP A 175 10.59 -13.68 14.03
N ILE A 176 9.47 -14.23 13.55
CA ILE A 176 8.78 -13.71 12.35
C ILE A 176 8.14 -12.37 12.68
N TYR A 177 7.49 -12.27 13.84
CA TYR A 177 6.89 -11.03 14.31
C TYR A 177 7.92 -9.89 14.41
N HIS A 178 9.07 -10.13 15.05
CA HIS A 178 10.15 -9.14 15.18
C HIS A 178 10.70 -8.72 13.80
N ARG A 179 11.00 -9.66 12.92
CA ARG A 179 11.50 -9.36 11.56
C ARG A 179 10.49 -8.60 10.72
N THR A 180 9.19 -8.91 10.85
CA THR A 180 8.13 -8.15 10.19
C THR A 180 8.07 -6.72 10.73
N ASN A 181 8.15 -6.51 12.05
CA ASN A 181 8.18 -5.16 12.62
C ASN A 181 9.37 -4.34 12.12
N GLU A 182 10.58 -4.89 12.15
CA GLU A 182 11.78 -4.23 11.61
C GLU A 182 11.64 -3.91 10.11
N LYS A 183 11.01 -4.81 9.35
CA LYS A 183 10.73 -4.58 7.94
C LYS A 183 9.72 -3.46 7.73
N LEU A 184 8.62 -3.45 8.49
CA LEU A 184 7.60 -2.41 8.41
C LEU A 184 8.15 -1.04 8.82
N GLN A 185 9.04 -0.98 9.83
CA GLN A 185 9.76 0.25 10.19
C GLN A 185 10.70 0.71 9.08
N ARG A 186 11.50 -0.19 8.48
CA ARG A 186 12.38 0.16 7.34
C ARG A 186 11.64 0.65 6.11
N GLN A 187 10.39 0.21 5.92
CA GLN A 187 9.50 0.70 4.86
C GLN A 187 8.78 2.00 5.26
N GLY A 188 9.04 2.54 6.46
CA GLY A 188 8.45 3.78 6.96
C GLY A 188 7.00 3.65 7.39
N LEU A 189 6.46 2.44 7.52
CA LEU A 189 5.04 2.19 7.87
C LEU A 189 4.79 2.17 9.37
N LEU A 190 5.83 1.90 10.16
CA LEU A 190 5.81 1.95 11.62
C LEU A 190 6.88 2.93 12.12
N VAL A 191 6.58 3.61 13.22
CA VAL A 191 7.52 4.47 13.95
C VAL A 191 7.69 3.92 15.36
N SER A 192 8.93 4.02 15.87
CA SER A 192 9.25 3.72 17.26
C SER A 192 8.94 4.93 18.14
N SER A 193 8.28 4.71 19.28
CA SER A 193 8.12 5.76 20.29
C SER A 193 9.45 6.27 20.83
N LEU A 194 10.52 5.47 20.78
CA LEU A 194 11.86 5.87 21.21
C LEU A 194 12.47 6.94 20.29
N ASP A 195 12.21 6.88 18.98
CA ASP A 195 12.70 7.89 18.03
C ASP A 195 12.02 9.25 18.26
N GLU A 196 10.72 9.25 18.55
CA GLU A 196 9.99 10.46 18.96
C GLU A 196 10.53 11.04 20.27
N ASP A 197 10.76 10.18 21.25
CA ASP A 197 11.24 10.59 22.57
C ASP A 197 12.68 11.09 22.51
N TYR A 198 13.52 10.51 21.65
CA TYR A 198 14.85 11.03 21.34
C TYR A 198 14.78 12.44 20.72
N ASN A 199 13.90 12.66 19.74
CA ASN A 199 13.73 13.98 19.14
C ASN A 199 13.23 15.03 20.15
N LYS A 200 12.30 14.65 21.05
CA LYS A 200 11.85 15.50 22.16
C LYS A 200 13.00 15.81 23.14
N LEU A 201 13.84 14.83 23.44
CA LEU A 201 15.01 14.99 24.29
C LEU A 201 16.03 15.95 23.66
N VAL A 202 16.40 15.73 22.39
CA VAL A 202 17.32 16.61 21.64
C VAL A 202 16.78 18.04 21.61
N LYS A 203 15.48 18.22 21.34
CA LYS A 203 14.85 19.54 21.40
C LYS A 203 14.96 20.17 22.79
N THR A 204 14.71 19.42 23.85
CA THR A 204 14.86 19.91 25.23
C THR A 204 16.30 20.31 25.56
N VAL A 205 17.28 19.54 25.06
CA VAL A 205 18.71 19.85 25.22
C VAL A 205 19.07 21.12 24.44
N ASN A 206 18.58 21.28 23.21
CA ASN A 206 18.80 22.49 22.43
C ASN A 206 18.16 23.73 23.09
N ASP A 207 16.91 23.61 23.55
CA ASP A 207 16.21 24.67 24.29
C ASP A 207 16.99 25.08 25.56
N LEU A 208 17.67 24.12 26.22
CA LEU A 208 18.54 24.37 27.36
C LEU A 208 19.85 25.08 26.97
N VAL A 209 20.50 24.64 25.89
CA VAL A 209 21.71 25.28 25.37
C VAL A 209 21.42 26.73 24.99
N ASP A 210 20.30 26.98 24.30
CA ASP A 210 19.86 28.32 23.94
C ASP A 210 19.55 29.17 25.18
N TYR A 211 18.94 28.58 26.21
CA TYR A 211 18.71 29.24 27.49
C TYR A 211 20.02 29.63 28.20
N VAL A 212 20.99 28.72 28.26
CA VAL A 212 22.31 28.98 28.89
C VAL A 212 23.07 30.05 28.12
N ASN A 213 23.11 29.97 26.79
CA ASN A 213 23.72 30.99 25.94
C ASN A 213 23.06 32.37 26.14
N ALA A 214 21.72 32.41 26.24
CA ALA A 214 20.99 33.64 26.52
C ALA A 214 21.27 34.23 27.92
N LEU A 215 21.65 33.40 28.89
CA LEU A 215 22.11 33.84 30.21
C LEU A 215 23.54 34.39 30.19
N GLU A 216 24.43 33.78 29.40
CA GLU A 216 25.82 34.22 29.23
C GLU A 216 25.91 35.58 28.51
N ASP A 217 25.06 35.82 27.52
CA ASP A 217 25.06 37.04 26.69
C ASP A 217 24.55 38.33 27.39
N GLN A 218 24.31 38.31 28.71
CA GLN A 218 23.82 39.46 29.50
C GLN A 218 22.55 40.16 28.95
N ARG A 219 21.76 39.51 28.07
CA ARG A 219 20.42 39.96 27.69
C ARG A 219 19.42 39.63 28.81
N ARG A 220 19.67 40.18 30.00
CA ARG A 220 18.73 40.24 31.12
C ARG A 220 17.58 41.17 30.75
N ARG A 221 16.62 40.71 29.95
CA ARG A 221 15.28 41.30 29.86
C ARG A 221 14.41 40.34 29.06
N TYR A 222 13.49 39.68 29.77
CA TYR A 222 12.46 38.75 29.27
C TYR A 222 12.92 37.33 28.94
N LEU A 223 13.08 36.51 29.99
CA LEU A 223 13.03 35.06 29.86
C LEU A 223 11.66 34.57 30.36
N PRO A 224 10.85 33.87 29.55
CA PRO A 224 9.63 33.24 30.04
C PRO A 224 10.01 32.13 31.03
N ARG A 225 9.54 32.25 32.27
CA ARG A 225 9.58 31.16 33.27
C ARG A 225 8.70 30.02 32.77
N ARG A 226 9.24 29.13 31.93
CA ARG A 226 8.65 27.81 31.71
C ARG A 226 9.41 26.83 32.59
N SER A 227 8.68 26.13 33.46
CA SER A 227 9.21 25.02 34.24
C SER A 227 9.71 23.96 33.26
N ILE A 228 11.03 23.77 33.20
CA ILE A 228 11.65 22.65 32.48
C ILE A 228 11.38 21.41 33.32
N GLY A 229 10.26 20.75 33.06
CA GLY A 229 9.89 19.50 33.71
C GLY A 229 10.68 18.35 33.10
N PHE A 230 11.78 17.95 33.73
CA PHE A 230 12.46 16.69 33.42
C PHE A 230 11.66 15.53 34.02
N HIS A 231 10.73 14.99 33.24
CA HIS A 231 10.11 13.70 33.50
C HIS A 231 10.30 12.80 32.29
N SER A 232 11.53 12.38 32.01
CA SER A 232 11.73 11.22 31.14
C SER A 232 11.44 9.96 31.96
N LYS A 233 10.16 9.56 31.98
CA LYS A 233 9.83 8.16 32.27
C LYS A 233 10.58 7.35 31.21
N VAL A 234 11.55 6.55 31.64
CA VAL A 234 12.17 5.54 30.77
C VAL A 234 11.09 4.50 30.54
N TRP A 235 10.41 4.57 29.40
CA TRP A 235 9.43 3.57 29.00
C TRP A 235 10.21 2.38 28.44
N GLU A 236 10.24 1.28 29.19
CA GLU A 236 11.02 0.06 28.91
C GLU A 236 10.52 -0.77 27.71
N SER A 237 9.47 -0.34 27.01
CA SER A 237 8.98 -1.02 25.80
C SER A 237 9.02 -0.07 24.62
N ASP A 238 9.88 -0.36 23.64
CA ASP A 238 9.77 0.22 22.30
C ASP A 238 8.37 -0.07 21.76
N SER A 239 7.51 0.95 21.76
CA SER A 239 6.14 0.81 21.28
C SER A 239 6.08 1.27 19.83
N LEU A 240 5.67 0.36 18.95
CA LEU A 240 5.57 0.61 17.53
C LEU A 240 4.15 1.02 17.17
N TYR A 241 3.99 2.20 16.59
CA TYR A 241 2.73 2.72 16.08
C TYR A 241 2.79 2.98 14.58
N ILE A 242 1.63 3.10 13.95
CA ILE A 242 1.52 3.33 12.50
C ILE A 242 1.90 4.78 12.20
N SER A 243 2.77 4.98 11.20
CA SER A 243 3.18 6.30 10.73
C SER A 243 2.08 6.95 9.88
N ASP A 244 2.20 8.25 9.59
CA ASP A 244 1.32 8.93 8.62
C ASP A 244 1.36 8.24 7.25
N LEU A 245 2.57 7.93 6.76
CA LEU A 245 2.77 7.15 5.53
C LEU A 245 2.08 5.78 5.60
N GLY A 246 2.18 5.10 6.74
CA GLY A 246 1.54 3.81 6.97
C GLY A 246 0.02 3.90 6.95
N ASN A 247 -0.54 4.95 7.55
CA ASN A 247 -1.97 5.20 7.53
C ASN A 247 -2.46 5.50 6.10
N ASP A 248 -1.78 6.39 5.38
CA ASP A 248 -2.14 6.74 4.00
C ASP A 248 -2.00 5.53 3.06
N PHE A 249 -0.94 4.73 3.23
CA PHE A 249 -0.74 3.46 2.52
C PHE A 249 -1.90 2.48 2.77
N ILE A 250 -2.31 2.29 4.03
CA ILE A 250 -3.40 1.38 4.36
C ILE A 250 -4.71 1.90 3.76
N GLN A 251 -5.01 3.19 3.89
CA GLN A 251 -6.21 3.80 3.30
C GLN A 251 -6.23 3.67 1.78
N PHE A 252 -5.07 3.81 1.13
CA PHE A 252 -4.98 3.66 -0.32
C PHE A 252 -5.28 2.24 -0.79
N PHE A 253 -4.87 1.21 -0.05
CA PHE A 253 -5.04 -0.19 -0.47
C PHE A 253 -6.23 -0.93 0.19
N THR A 254 -6.86 -0.33 1.19
CA THR A 254 -8.05 -0.88 1.84
C THR A 254 -9.26 0.00 1.54
N ASN A 255 -10.35 -0.59 1.04
CA ASN A 255 -11.59 0.10 0.70
C ASN A 255 -12.39 0.50 1.96
N ASN A 256 -11.72 1.10 2.94
CA ASN A 256 -12.31 1.56 4.20
C ASN A 256 -12.73 3.03 4.08
N LYS A 257 -13.82 3.28 3.36
CA LYS A 257 -14.65 4.47 3.56
C LYS A 257 -16.05 4.05 3.97
#